data_AF-A7T9B2-F1
#
_entry.id   AF-A7T9B2-F1
#
_cell.length_a   1.000
_cell.length_b   1.000
_cell.length_c   1.000
_cell.angle_alpha   90.00
_cell.angle_beta   90.00
_cell.angle_gamma   90.00
#
_symmetry.space_group_name_H-M   'P 1'
#
loop_
_entity.id
_entity.type
_entity.pdbx_description
1 polymer ?
#
loop_
_entity_poly.entity_id
_entity_poly.type
_entity_poly.pdbx_seq_one_letter_code
_entity_poly.pdbx_strand_id
1 'polypeptide(L)' 'KTAPFDPRFPYTIQTKNCWQNYVDFQKCSKKLGEDNENCQWFKRTFTSLCPRAW' A
#
# COMPACT_ATOMS: atom_id res chain seq x y z
N LYS A 1 -10.67 -4.06 -7.96
CA LYS A 1 -11.03 -2.80 -7.25
C LYS A 1 -9.71 -2.09 -6.94
N THR A 2 -9.54 -0.85 -7.38
CA THR A 2 -8.27 -0.09 -7.33
C THR A 2 -8.14 0.71 -6.03
N ALA A 3 -6.94 1.18 -5.70
CA ALA A 3 -6.68 2.06 -4.55
C ALA A 3 -7.55 3.34 -4.60
N PRO A 4 -8.16 3.76 -3.47
CA PRO A 4 -8.89 5.02 -3.38
C PRO A 4 -7.95 6.23 -3.36
N PHE A 5 -8.51 7.43 -3.51
CA PHE A 5 -7.78 8.68 -3.31
C PHE A 5 -7.33 8.80 -1.85
N ASP A 6 -6.03 9.02 -1.63
CA ASP A 6 -5.44 9.26 -0.31
C ASP A 6 -5.10 10.75 -0.15
N PRO A 7 -5.79 11.50 0.73
CA PRO A 7 -5.52 12.92 0.97
C PRO A 7 -4.10 13.22 1.47
N ARG A 8 -3.37 12.23 2.00
CA ARG A 8 -1.95 12.37 2.39
C ARG A 8 -1.03 12.55 1.17
N PHE A 9 -1.47 12.09 0.00
CA PHE A 9 -0.72 12.13 -1.26
C PHE A 9 -1.55 12.82 -2.36
N PRO A 10 -1.81 14.14 -2.22
CA PRO A 10 -2.72 14.86 -3.12
C PRO A 10 -2.11 15.18 -4.50
N TYR A 11 -0.79 15.06 -4.62
CA TYR A 11 -0.08 15.39 -5.86
C TYR A 11 -0.10 14.24 -6.87
N THR A 12 0.13 14.54 -8.14
CA THR A 12 0.20 13.54 -9.22
C THR A 12 1.38 12.57 -9.05
N ILE A 13 2.42 12.93 -8.30
CA ILE A 13 3.57 12.08 -8.02
C ILE A 13 3.20 11.08 -6.91
N GLN A 14 2.95 9.83 -7.31
CA GLN A 14 2.46 8.77 -6.42
C GLN A 14 3.56 7.83 -5.90
N THR A 15 4.84 8.09 -6.18
CA THR A 15 5.98 7.27 -5.72
C THR A 15 6.01 7.10 -4.21
N LYS A 16 5.76 8.17 -3.44
CA LYS A 16 5.69 8.10 -1.97
C LYS A 16 4.48 7.31 -1.48
N ASN A 17 3.34 7.41 -2.19
CA ASN A 17 2.13 6.65 -1.86
C ASN A 17 2.38 5.14 -2.04
N CYS A 18 2.97 4.75 -3.17
CA CYS A 18 3.39 3.37 -3.42
C CYS A 18 4.33 2.86 -2.31
N TRP A 19 5.46 3.55 -2.09
CA TRP A 19 6.47 3.12 -1.11
C TRP A 19 5.92 3.02 0.31
N GLN A 20 5.12 4.00 0.75
CA GLN A 20 4.55 4.01 2.09
C GLN A 20 3.62 2.81 2.31
N ASN A 21 2.73 2.51 1.36
CA ASN A 21 1.84 1.35 1.47
C ASN A 21 2.60 0.01 1.42
N TYR A 22 3.69 -0.08 0.66
CA TYR A 22 4.55 -1.26 0.66
C TYR A 22 5.18 -1.49 2.04
N VAL A 23 5.78 -0.44 2.62
CA VAL A 23 6.38 -0.50 3.96
C VAL A 23 5.34 -0.82 5.03
N ASP A 24 4.15 -0.23 4.93
CA ASP A 24 3.06 -0.46 5.87
C ASP A 24 2.54 -1.89 5.79
N PHE A 25 2.44 -2.48 4.59
CA PHE A 25 2.16 -3.91 4.42
C PHE A 25 3.21 -4.78 5.14
N GLN A 26 4.50 -4.52 4.93
CA GLN A 26 5.58 -5.29 5.57
C GLN A 26 5.55 -5.18 7.10
N LYS A 27 5.26 -3.99 7.63
CA LYS A 27 5.09 -3.77 9.08
C LYS A 27 3.86 -4.50 9.62
N CYS A 28 2.75 -4.44 8.89
CA CYS A 28 1.49 -5.09 9.26
C CYS A 28 1.65 -6.62 9.27
N SER A 29 2.23 -7.18 8.20
CA SER A 29 2.55 -8.61 8.05
C SER A 29 3.38 -9.14 9.21
N LYS A 30 4.39 -8.39 9.65
CA LYS A 30 5.25 -8.80 10.78
C LYS A 30 4.57 -8.73 12.14
N LYS A 31 3.60 -7.82 12.34
CA LYS A 31 2.95 -7.60 13.63
C LYS A 31 1.67 -8.41 13.82
N LEU A 32 0.85 -8.51 12.78
CA LEU A 32 -0.51 -9.06 12.85
C LEU A 32 -0.69 -10.35 12.02
N GLY A 33 0.28 -10.70 11.17
CA GLY A 33 0.17 -11.78 10.19
C GLY A 33 -0.42 -11.30 8.86
N GLU A 34 -0.16 -12.03 7.77
CA GLU A 34 -0.60 -11.66 6.41
C GLU A 34 -2.13 -11.71 6.22
N ASP A 35 -2.84 -12.52 6.99
CA ASP A 35 -4.26 -12.79 6.82
C ASP A 35 -5.18 -11.71 7.41
N ASN A 36 -4.62 -10.76 8.16
CA ASN A 36 -5.40 -9.68 8.73
C ASN A 36 -6.00 -8.79 7.62
N GLU A 37 -7.30 -8.48 7.71
CA GLU A 37 -8.03 -7.64 6.75
C GLU A 37 -7.34 -6.29 6.51
N ASN A 38 -6.76 -5.69 7.55
CA ASN A 38 -6.03 -4.44 7.45
C ASN A 38 -4.74 -4.59 6.63
N CYS A 39 -4.02 -5.71 6.78
CA CYS A 39 -2.81 -5.97 5.99
C CYS A 39 -3.16 -6.25 4.53
N GLN A 40 -4.27 -6.95 4.27
CA GLN A 40 -4.75 -7.18 2.91
C GLN A 40 -5.12 -5.88 2.19
N TRP A 41 -5.62 -4.87 2.91
CA TRP A 41 -5.87 -3.55 2.34
C TRP A 41 -4.57 -2.93 1.81
N PHE A 42 -3.51 -2.87 2.63
CA PHE A 42 -2.21 -2.36 2.20
C PHE A 42 -1.66 -3.15 1.01
N LYS A 43 -1.81 -4.49 1.03
CA LYS A 43 -1.41 -5.39 -0.06
C LYS A 43 -2.06 -5.00 -1.39
N ARG A 44 -3.36 -4.79 -1.38
CA ARG A 44 -4.12 -4.37 -2.57
C ARG A 44 -3.72 -2.97 -3.05
N THR A 45 -3.51 -2.05 -2.11
CA THR A 45 -3.15 -0.65 -2.41
C THR A 45 -1.77 -0.55 -3.06
N PHE A 46 -0.73 -1.12 -2.45
CA PHE A 46 0.63 -1.04 -3.03
C PHE A 46 0.73 -1.83 -4.35
N THR A 47 0.07 -2.98 -4.47
CA THR A 47 0.06 -3.76 -5.73
C THR A 47 -0.61 -3.01 -6.88
N SER A 48 -1.55 -2.10 -6.57
CA SER A 48 -2.22 -1.28 -7.58
C SER A 48 -1.41 -0.03 -7.98
N LEU A 49 -0.64 0.53 -7.05
CA LEU A 49 0.10 1.79 -7.26
C LEU A 49 1.54 1.59 -7.72
N CYS A 50 2.18 0.53 -7.25
CA CYS A 50 3.60 0.29 -7.50
C CYS A 50 3.83 -0.41 -8.85
N PRO A 51 4.88 -0.03 -9.59
CA PRO A 51 5.36 -0.82 -10.71
C PRO A 51 5.73 -2.23 -10.24
N ARG A 52 5.38 -3.27 -11.01
CA ARG A 52 5.71 -4.67 -10.67
C ARG A 52 7.21 -4.97 -10.64
N ALA A 53 8.02 -4.11 -11.24
CA ALA A 53 9.48 -4.25 -11.31
C ALA A 53 10.19 -3.68 -10.08
N TRP A 54 9.47 -3.04 -9.17
CA TRP A 54 10.00 -2.51 -7.92
C TRP A 54 9.99 -3.54 -6.80
#